data_AF-A0A257LRB6-F1
#
_entry.id   AF-A0A257LRB6-F1
#
_cell.length_a   1.000
_cell.length_b   1.000
_cell.length_c   1.000
_cell.angle_alpha   90.00
_cell.angle_beta   90.00
_cell.angle_gamma   90.00
#
_symmetry.space_group_name_H-M   'P 1'
#
loop_
_entity.id
_entity.type
_entity.pdbx_description
1 polymer ?
#
loop_
_entity_poly.entity_id
_entity_poly.type
_entity_poly.pdbx_seq_one_letter_code
_entity_poly.pdbx_strand_id
1 'polypeptide(L)'
;MSHAPVKPPVASLRWSDRFLLGHPAMDHTHAEFVACLQALQQASDADLGPALQDMAAHLAGHFLQEEQWMADSAFPAAQCHADEHTAVLASVHEVQQLLAAHGQATVVRQLAQALADWFPAHADYLDAALSQWLSKRQHGGAPVVLRRQVDSPLPPDPTADAPLGRTFAQG
;
A
#
# COMPACT_ATOMS: atom_id res chain seq x y z
N MET A 1 6.62 9.33 37.93
CA MET A 1 6.08 8.48 36.86
C MET A 1 6.39 9.20 35.54
N SER A 2 7.53 8.91 34.93
CA SER A 2 7.94 9.59 33.69
C SER A 2 7.15 8.97 32.54
N HIS A 3 6.31 9.76 31.87
CA HIS A 3 5.56 9.32 30.70
C HIS A 3 6.54 9.32 29.53
N ALA A 4 6.90 8.13 29.05
CA ALA A 4 7.72 7.99 27.85
C ALA A 4 6.98 8.64 26.67
N PRO A 5 7.69 9.29 25.72
CA PRO A 5 7.05 9.85 24.54
C PRO A 5 6.40 8.72 23.72
N VAL A 6 5.09 8.83 23.52
CA VAL A 6 4.34 7.98 22.58
C VAL A 6 4.93 8.24 21.19
N LYS A 7 5.55 7.22 20.60
CA LYS A 7 6.04 7.26 19.21
C LYS A 7 4.86 7.69 18.32
N PRO A 8 5.01 8.69 17.42
CA PRO A 8 3.92 9.11 16.56
C PRO A 8 3.38 7.88 15.82
N PRO A 9 2.05 7.79 15.59
CA PRO A 9 1.48 6.69 14.84
C PRO A 9 2.24 6.58 13.52
N VAL A 10 2.75 5.38 13.24
CA VAL A 10 3.48 5.12 12.00
C VAL A 10 2.53 5.43 10.84
N ALA A 11 2.99 6.23 9.88
CA ALA A 11 2.13 6.69 8.79
C ALA A 11 1.57 5.46 8.05
N SER A 12 0.27 5.22 8.19
CA SER A 12 -0.40 4.10 7.54
C SER A 12 -0.37 4.29 6.03
N LEU A 13 0.02 3.27 5.27
CA LEU A 13 -0.06 3.30 3.82
C LEU A 13 -1.53 3.48 3.41
N ARG A 14 -1.82 4.50 2.60
CA ARG A 14 -3.19 4.79 2.14
C ARG A 14 -3.32 4.56 0.65
N TRP A 15 -4.44 3.95 0.25
CA TRP A 15 -4.75 3.78 -1.16
C TRP A 15 -4.88 5.16 -1.81
N SER A 16 -4.30 5.28 -2.99
CA SER A 16 -4.52 6.42 -3.89
C SER A 16 -4.25 5.97 -5.31
N ASP A 17 -4.71 6.76 -6.28
CA ASP A 17 -4.54 6.48 -7.72
C ASP A 17 -3.05 6.35 -8.14
N ARG A 18 -2.07 6.64 -7.25
CA ARG A 18 -0.64 6.38 -7.51
C ARG A 18 -0.32 4.91 -7.76
N PHE A 19 -1.12 3.99 -7.21
CA PHE A 19 -0.91 2.54 -7.33
C PHE A 19 -1.66 1.94 -8.52
N LEU A 20 -2.36 2.76 -9.31
CA LEU A 20 -2.97 2.30 -10.56
C LEU A 20 -1.88 2.01 -11.60
N LEU A 21 -1.94 0.80 -12.14
CA LEU A 21 -1.08 0.25 -13.17
C LEU A 21 -1.83 0.02 -14.50
N GLY A 22 -3.15 0.24 -14.52
CA GLY A 22 -3.96 0.15 -15.74
C GLY A 22 -4.35 -1.27 -16.11
N HIS A 23 -4.26 -2.21 -15.17
CA HIS A 23 -4.75 -3.56 -15.31
C HIS A 23 -5.81 -3.80 -14.21
N PRO A 24 -7.12 -3.74 -14.54
CA PRO A 24 -8.18 -3.66 -13.52
C PRO A 24 -8.16 -4.74 -12.42
N ALA A 25 -7.80 -5.98 -12.76
CA ALA A 25 -7.70 -7.05 -11.75
C ALA A 25 -6.54 -6.81 -10.76
N MET A 26 -5.34 -6.47 -11.27
CA MET A 26 -4.17 -6.11 -10.47
C MET A 26 -4.44 -4.87 -9.62
N ASP A 27 -5.04 -3.83 -10.21
CA ASP A 27 -5.39 -2.60 -9.49
C ASP A 27 -6.36 -2.88 -8.32
N HIS A 28 -7.30 -3.81 -8.51
CA HIS A 28 -8.21 -4.25 -7.46
C HIS A 28 -7.48 -5.00 -6.34
N THR A 29 -6.65 -5.98 -6.69
CA THR A 29 -5.84 -6.73 -5.72
C THR A 29 -4.88 -5.81 -4.95
N HIS A 30 -4.29 -4.80 -5.58
CA HIS A 30 -3.46 -3.79 -4.91
C HIS A 30 -4.26 -2.94 -3.91
N ALA A 31 -5.51 -2.60 -4.22
CA ALA A 31 -6.37 -1.88 -3.29
C ALA A 31 -6.73 -2.74 -2.07
N GLU A 32 -6.99 -4.04 -2.29
CA GLU A 32 -7.20 -5.01 -1.23
C GLU A 32 -5.94 -5.19 -0.36
N PHE A 33 -4.75 -5.26 -0.94
CA PHE A 33 -3.48 -5.30 -0.21
C PHE A 33 -3.40 -4.13 0.78
N VAL A 34 -3.65 -2.91 0.31
CA VAL A 34 -3.58 -1.71 1.15
C VAL A 34 -4.65 -1.74 2.24
N ALA A 35 -5.84 -2.27 1.97
CA ALA A 35 -6.89 -2.43 2.97
C ALA A 35 -6.52 -3.46 4.06
N CYS A 36 -6.02 -4.63 3.67
CA CYS A 36 -5.53 -5.66 4.60
C CYS A 36 -4.38 -5.12 5.46
N LEU A 37 -3.45 -4.40 4.85
CA LEU A 37 -2.32 -3.81 5.57
C LEU A 37 -2.77 -2.74 6.58
N GLN A 38 -3.73 -1.90 6.22
CA GLN A 38 -4.31 -0.94 7.16
C GLN A 38 -5.02 -1.63 8.33
N ALA A 39 -5.79 -2.68 8.06
CA ALA A 39 -6.43 -3.47 9.10
C ALA A 39 -5.39 -4.07 10.06
N LEU A 40 -4.30 -4.62 9.52
CA LEU A 40 -3.18 -5.16 10.33
C LEU A 40 -2.48 -4.07 11.16
N GLN A 41 -2.24 -2.89 10.58
CA GLN A 41 -1.60 -1.77 11.29
C GLN A 41 -2.48 -1.22 12.43
N GLN A 42 -3.81 -1.25 12.25
CA GLN A 42 -4.79 -0.72 13.20
C GLN A 42 -5.28 -1.76 14.22
N ALA A 43 -4.99 -3.05 14.00
CA ALA A 43 -5.42 -4.13 14.88
C ALA A 43 -4.92 -3.95 16.31
N SER A 44 -5.81 -4.27 17.26
CA SER A 44 -5.45 -4.46 18.66
C SER A 44 -4.55 -5.69 18.79
N ASP A 45 -3.79 -5.82 19.88
CA ASP A 45 -2.94 -7.01 20.07
C ASP A 45 -3.74 -8.32 20.06
N ALA A 46 -5.01 -8.29 20.49
CA ALA A 46 -5.90 -9.45 20.45
C ALA A 46 -6.35 -9.81 19.02
N ASP A 47 -6.38 -8.83 18.11
CA ASP A 47 -6.84 -8.99 16.73
C ASP A 47 -5.68 -9.17 15.73
N LEU A 48 -4.42 -9.08 16.18
CA LEU A 48 -3.24 -9.23 15.32
C LEU A 48 -3.16 -10.59 14.65
N GLY A 49 -3.56 -11.67 15.34
CA GLY A 49 -3.56 -13.03 14.78
C GLY A 49 -4.46 -13.15 13.55
N PRO A 50 -5.77 -12.89 13.69
CA PRO A 50 -6.70 -12.86 12.56
C PRO A 50 -6.28 -11.89 11.44
N ALA A 51 -5.89 -10.66 11.77
CA ALA A 51 -5.50 -9.68 10.76
C ALA A 51 -4.23 -10.12 9.98
N LEU A 52 -3.27 -10.77 10.65
CA LEU A 52 -2.07 -11.30 10.00
C LEU A 52 -2.40 -12.51 9.11
N GLN A 53 -3.38 -13.32 9.49
CA GLN A 53 -3.88 -14.41 8.65
C GLN A 53 -4.54 -13.90 7.38
N ASP A 54 -5.38 -12.87 7.49
CA ASP A 54 -6.02 -12.23 6.33
C ASP A 54 -4.96 -11.62 5.39
N MET A 55 -3.96 -10.94 5.95
CA MET A 55 -2.84 -10.39 5.18
C MET A 55 -2.06 -11.49 4.44
N ALA A 56 -1.76 -12.61 5.12
CA ALA A 56 -1.03 -13.73 4.52
C ALA A 56 -1.82 -14.39 3.39
N ALA A 57 -3.13 -14.61 3.59
CA ALA A 57 -4.00 -15.18 2.58
C ALA A 57 -4.11 -14.28 1.35
N HIS A 58 -4.22 -12.96 1.56
CA HIS A 58 -4.24 -11.99 0.47
C HIS A 58 -2.93 -12.00 -0.33
N LEU A 59 -1.77 -11.95 0.33
CA LEU A 59 -0.47 -12.00 -0.33
C LEU A 59 -0.28 -13.26 -1.16
N ALA A 60 -0.62 -14.42 -0.60
CA ALA A 60 -0.51 -15.69 -1.32
C ALA A 60 -1.40 -15.71 -2.57
N GLY A 61 -2.63 -15.20 -2.48
CA GLY A 61 -3.55 -15.11 -3.62
C GLY A 61 -3.09 -14.11 -4.68
N HIS A 62 -2.63 -12.94 -4.25
CA HIS A 62 -2.07 -11.88 -5.11
C HIS A 62 -0.87 -12.41 -5.90
N PHE A 63 0.16 -12.92 -5.21
CA PHE A 63 1.38 -13.39 -5.85
C PHE A 63 1.12 -14.57 -6.79
N LEU A 64 0.27 -15.53 -6.38
CA LEU A 64 -0.13 -16.64 -7.23
C LEU A 64 -0.79 -16.17 -8.54
N GLN A 65 -1.64 -15.14 -8.47
CA GLN A 65 -2.28 -14.58 -9.66
C GLN A 65 -1.26 -13.94 -10.60
N GLU A 66 -0.32 -13.15 -10.08
CA GLU A 66 0.73 -12.53 -10.89
C GLU A 66 1.68 -13.56 -11.48
N GLU A 67 2.12 -14.54 -10.70
CA GLU A 67 2.96 -15.64 -11.17
C GLU A 67 2.30 -16.43 -12.30
N GLN A 68 0.99 -16.66 -12.24
CA GLN A 68 0.23 -17.26 -13.33
C GLN A 68 0.25 -16.38 -14.58
N TRP A 69 0.01 -15.07 -14.45
CA TRP A 69 0.12 -14.14 -15.57
C TRP A 69 1.54 -14.10 -16.15
N MET A 70 2.57 -14.15 -15.31
CA MET A 70 3.97 -14.21 -15.74
C MET A 70 4.25 -15.48 -16.55
N ALA A 71 3.81 -16.64 -16.06
CA ALA A 71 3.97 -17.93 -16.74
C ALA A 71 3.22 -17.98 -18.07
N ASP A 72 1.92 -17.66 -18.07
CA ASP A 72 1.05 -17.76 -19.24
C ASP A 72 1.43 -16.78 -20.36
N SER A 73 2.00 -15.64 -19.99
CA SER A 73 2.42 -14.61 -20.93
C SER A 73 3.89 -14.68 -21.35
N ALA A 74 4.65 -15.65 -20.80
CA ALA A 74 6.10 -15.76 -20.95
C ALA A 74 6.83 -14.45 -20.60
N PHE A 75 6.50 -13.87 -19.45
CA PHE A 75 7.10 -12.62 -18.98
C PHE A 75 8.62 -12.79 -18.73
N PRO A 76 9.48 -11.97 -19.36
CA PRO A 76 10.93 -12.20 -19.31
C PRO A 76 11.57 -12.12 -17.92
N ALA A 77 11.01 -11.31 -17.02
CA ALA A 77 11.55 -11.07 -15.68
C ALA A 77 10.82 -11.89 -14.59
N ALA A 78 10.19 -13.01 -14.97
CA ALA A 78 9.35 -13.79 -14.05
C ALA A 78 10.10 -14.31 -12.81
N GLN A 79 11.33 -14.83 -13.00
CA GLN A 79 12.06 -15.44 -11.89
C GLN A 79 12.42 -14.42 -10.80
N CYS A 80 12.99 -13.26 -11.17
CA CYS A 80 13.38 -12.27 -10.17
C CYS A 80 12.16 -11.65 -9.47
N HIS A 81 11.00 -11.59 -10.13
CA HIS A 81 9.74 -11.14 -9.51
C HIS A 81 9.23 -12.17 -8.48
N ALA A 82 9.18 -13.45 -8.86
CA ALA A 82 8.75 -14.54 -7.97
C ALA A 82 9.69 -14.74 -6.76
N ASP A 83 10.99 -14.45 -6.91
CA ASP A 83 11.94 -14.51 -5.81
C ASP A 83 11.61 -13.48 -4.71
N GLU A 84 11.20 -12.25 -5.08
CA GLU A 84 10.74 -11.22 -4.14
C GLU A 84 9.44 -11.66 -3.43
N HIS A 85 8.47 -12.21 -4.18
CA HIS A 85 7.23 -12.77 -3.62
C HIS A 85 7.53 -13.87 -2.58
N THR A 86 8.44 -14.78 -2.92
CA THR A 86 8.87 -15.87 -2.03
C THR A 86 9.50 -15.33 -0.74
N ALA A 87 10.35 -14.31 -0.84
CA ALA A 87 10.99 -13.69 0.33
C ALA A 87 9.98 -13.01 1.27
N VAL A 88 8.98 -12.32 0.70
CA VAL A 88 7.90 -11.70 1.47
C VAL A 88 7.05 -12.76 2.19
N LEU A 89 6.61 -13.81 1.49
CA LEU A 89 5.83 -14.89 2.11
C LEU A 89 6.61 -15.64 3.19
N ALA A 90 7.91 -15.86 3.00
CA ALA A 90 8.76 -16.45 4.03
C ALA A 90 8.78 -15.59 5.31
N SER A 91 8.93 -14.28 5.17
CA SER A 91 8.90 -13.35 6.31
C SER A 91 7.55 -13.37 7.02
N VAL A 92 6.44 -13.40 6.27
CA VAL A 92 5.08 -13.49 6.84
C VAL A 92 4.90 -14.78 7.65
N HIS A 93 5.32 -15.93 7.10
CA HIS A 93 5.22 -17.21 7.79
C HIS A 93 6.07 -17.26 9.06
N GLU A 94 7.29 -16.71 9.04
CA GLU A 94 8.13 -16.60 10.23
C GLU A 94 7.44 -15.78 11.33
N VAL A 95 6.88 -14.63 10.98
CA VAL A 95 6.14 -13.78 11.93
C VAL A 95 4.89 -14.47 12.48
N GLN A 96 4.15 -15.22 11.66
CA GLN A 96 3.02 -16.02 12.13
C GLN A 96 3.45 -17.05 13.19
N GLN A 97 4.58 -17.74 12.97
CA GLN A 97 5.13 -18.70 13.92
C GLN A 97 5.56 -18.02 15.23
N LEU A 98 6.25 -16.87 15.15
CA LEU A 98 6.69 -16.11 16.32
C LEU A 98 5.50 -15.58 17.14
N LEU A 99 4.44 -15.13 16.47
CA LEU A 99 3.21 -14.71 17.14
C LEU A 99 2.53 -15.89 17.85
N ALA A 100 2.39 -17.03 17.17
CA ALA A 100 1.72 -18.21 17.73
C ALA A 100 2.51 -18.84 18.90
N ALA A 101 3.83 -18.90 18.81
CA ALA A 101 4.67 -19.53 19.83
C ALA A 101 4.94 -18.63 21.04
N HIS A 102 5.01 -17.32 20.83
CA HIS A 102 5.57 -16.39 21.83
C HIS A 102 4.72 -15.14 22.08
N GLY A 103 3.60 -14.95 21.37
CA GLY A 103 2.75 -13.77 21.53
C GLY A 103 3.44 -12.46 21.15
N GLN A 104 4.44 -12.49 20.26
CA GLN A 104 5.28 -11.33 19.93
C GLN A 104 4.58 -10.32 19.00
N ALA A 105 3.61 -9.56 19.55
CA ALA A 105 2.88 -8.51 18.84
C ALA A 105 3.79 -7.48 18.14
N THR A 106 4.92 -7.13 18.76
CA THR A 106 5.88 -6.18 18.18
C THR A 106 6.43 -6.62 16.82
N VAL A 107 6.67 -7.92 16.62
CA VAL A 107 7.20 -8.46 15.37
C VAL A 107 6.17 -8.34 14.24
N VAL A 108 4.89 -8.54 14.55
CA VAL A 108 3.78 -8.33 13.61
C VAL A 108 3.71 -6.86 13.17
N ARG A 109 3.86 -5.93 14.12
CA ARG A 109 3.86 -4.48 13.83
C ARG A 109 5.06 -4.06 12.98
N GLN A 110 6.22 -4.70 13.17
CA GLN A 110 7.41 -4.49 12.34
C GLN A 110 7.22 -5.02 10.93
N LEU A 111 6.64 -6.22 10.77
CA LEU A 111 6.28 -6.77 9.46
C LEU A 111 5.31 -5.85 8.72
N ALA A 112 4.26 -5.38 9.39
CA ALA A 112 3.30 -4.45 8.79
C ALA A 112 3.98 -3.15 8.32
N GLN A 113 5.01 -2.68 9.01
CA GLN A 113 5.78 -1.54 8.53
C GLN A 113 6.66 -1.90 7.33
N ALA A 114 7.35 -3.03 7.36
CA ALA A 114 8.19 -3.49 6.25
C ALA A 114 7.37 -3.67 4.96
N LEU A 115 6.15 -4.22 5.05
CA LEU A 115 5.23 -4.34 3.92
C LEU A 115 4.80 -2.97 3.37
N ALA A 116 4.56 -1.98 4.25
CA ALA A 116 4.20 -0.63 3.85
C ALA A 116 5.35 0.08 3.11
N ASP A 117 6.59 -0.19 3.52
CA ASP A 117 7.79 0.39 2.90
C ASP A 117 8.15 -0.31 1.57
N TRP A 118 7.92 -1.62 1.49
CA TRP A 118 8.24 -2.45 0.31
C TRP A 118 7.26 -2.23 -0.86
N PHE A 119 5.96 -2.24 -0.58
CA PHE A 119 4.92 -2.32 -1.62
C PHE A 119 4.98 -1.20 -2.67
N PRO A 120 5.18 0.09 -2.33
CA PRO A 120 5.22 1.15 -3.34
C PRO A 120 6.28 0.93 -4.41
N ALA A 121 7.48 0.49 -4.01
CA ALA A 121 8.55 0.22 -4.97
C ALA A 121 8.26 -1.05 -5.80
N HIS A 122 7.72 -2.10 -5.16
CA HIS A 122 7.33 -3.31 -5.87
C HIS A 122 6.32 -3.00 -6.99
N ALA A 123 5.25 -2.28 -6.65
CA ALA A 123 4.21 -1.87 -7.57
C ALA A 123 4.73 -0.96 -8.70
N ASP A 124 5.56 0.03 -8.38
CA ASP A 124 6.07 1.00 -9.35
C ASP A 124 7.08 0.38 -10.34
N TYR A 125 7.75 -0.73 -9.99
CA TYR A 125 8.79 -1.34 -10.82
C TYR A 125 8.41 -2.70 -11.40
N LEU A 126 8.11 -3.69 -10.56
CA LEU A 126 7.91 -5.07 -11.00
C LEU A 126 6.49 -5.27 -11.55
N ASP A 127 5.48 -4.90 -10.78
CA ASP A 127 4.07 -5.09 -11.18
C ASP A 127 3.73 -4.19 -12.38
N ALA A 128 4.25 -2.95 -12.40
CA ALA A 128 4.11 -2.06 -13.54
C ALA A 128 4.70 -2.66 -14.82
N ALA A 129 5.84 -3.36 -14.75
CA ALA A 129 6.44 -4.03 -15.89
C ALA A 129 5.58 -5.21 -16.38
N LEU A 130 4.99 -5.97 -15.46
CA LEU A 130 4.04 -7.04 -15.80
C LEU A 130 2.78 -6.47 -16.46
N SER A 131 2.16 -5.44 -15.89
CA SER A 131 0.99 -4.77 -16.47
C SER A 131 1.25 -4.28 -17.91
N GLN A 132 2.40 -3.62 -18.13
CA GLN A 132 2.81 -3.17 -19.46
C GLN A 132 3.00 -4.33 -20.44
N TRP A 133 3.59 -5.45 -19.98
CA TRP A 133 3.77 -6.64 -20.79
C TRP A 133 2.43 -7.26 -21.21
N LEU A 134 1.49 -7.41 -20.26
CA LEU A 134 0.15 -7.94 -20.52
C LEU A 134 -0.61 -7.06 -21.51
N SER A 135 -0.61 -5.74 -21.29
CA SER A 135 -1.23 -4.79 -22.22
C SER A 135 -0.60 -4.86 -23.62
N LYS A 136 0.73 -4.96 -23.72
CA LYS A 136 1.41 -5.08 -25.01
C LYS A 136 0.97 -6.33 -25.77
N ARG A 137 0.79 -7.45 -25.08
CA ARG A 137 0.33 -8.71 -25.69
C ARG A 137 -1.13 -8.66 -26.13
N GLN A 138 -1.99 -7.98 -25.37
CA GLN A 138 -3.43 -7.90 -25.67
C GLN A 138 -3.79 -6.81 -26.68
N HIS A 139 -3.07 -5.68 -26.65
CA HIS A 139 -3.47 -4.44 -27.34
C HIS A 139 -2.35 -3.79 -28.17
N GLY A 140 -1.13 -4.35 -28.15
CA GLY A 140 -0.01 -3.82 -28.94
C GLY A 140 0.66 -2.56 -28.37
N GLY A 141 0.32 -2.14 -27.15
CA GLY A 141 0.88 -0.96 -26.50
C GLY A 141 0.82 -1.00 -24.97
N ALA A 142 1.41 -0.01 -24.31
CA ALA A 142 1.36 0.15 -22.86
C ALA A 142 -0.01 0.72 -22.42
N PRO A 143 -0.49 0.43 -21.20
CA PRO A 143 -1.76 0.95 -20.71
C PRO A 143 -1.66 2.47 -20.48
N VAL A 144 -2.74 3.20 -20.77
CA VAL A 144 -2.86 4.63 -20.46
C VAL A 144 -3.58 4.76 -19.13
N VAL A 145 -2.87 5.18 -18.08
CA VAL A 145 -3.42 5.36 -16.73
C VAL A 145 -3.71 6.83 -16.47
N LEU A 146 -4.98 7.17 -16.22
CA LEU A 146 -5.39 8.50 -15.79
C LEU A 146 -5.54 8.49 -14.27
N ARG A 147 -4.68 9.23 -13.58
CA ARG A 147 -4.70 9.36 -12.12
C ARG A 147 -5.37 10.66 -11.72
N ARG A 148 -6.30 10.62 -10.77
CA ARG A 148 -6.87 11.85 -10.22
C ARG A 148 -5.88 12.43 -9.22
N GLN A 149 -5.48 13.70 -9.41
CA GLN A 149 -4.79 14.44 -8.37
C GLN A 149 -5.81 14.90 -7.32
N VAL A 150 -5.80 14.29 -6.13
CA VAL A 150 -6.69 14.68 -5.03
C VAL A 150 -6.03 15.67 -4.06
N ASP A 151 -4.75 16.03 -4.28
CA ASP A 151 -4.02 17.00 -3.46
C ASP A 151 -3.77 18.32 -4.22
N SER A 152 -4.84 19.09 -4.47
CA SER A 152 -4.70 20.53 -4.68
C SER A 152 -5.22 21.24 -3.43
N PRO A 153 -4.38 21.96 -2.67
CA PRO A 153 -4.91 22.83 -1.63
C PRO A 153 -5.87 23.83 -2.29
N LEU A 154 -7.05 24.01 -1.69
CA LEU A 154 -8.01 25.04 -2.08
C LEU A 154 -7.24 26.38 -2.18
N PRO A 155 -7.37 27.16 -3.27
CA PRO A 155 -6.79 28.49 -3.31
C PRO A 155 -7.27 29.31 -2.10
N PRO A 156 -6.39 30.12 -1.48
CA PRO A 156 -6.78 30.92 -0.31
C PRO A 156 -7.98 31.82 -0.66
N ASP A 157 -8.94 31.89 0.26
CA ASP A 157 -10.14 32.71 0.13
C ASP A 157 -9.74 34.19 -0.06
N PRO A 158 -10.09 34.84 -1.18
CA PRO A 158 -9.69 36.22 -1.46
C PRO A 158 -10.33 37.25 -0.51
N THR A 159 -11.25 36.84 0.37
CA THR A 159 -11.94 37.74 1.29
C THR A 159 -11.29 37.90 2.67
N ALA A 160 -10.25 37.10 2.98
CA ALA A 160 -9.66 37.06 4.32
C ALA A 160 -8.71 38.24 4.64
N ASP A 161 -8.34 39.08 3.66
CA ASP A 161 -7.32 40.14 3.82
C ASP A 161 -7.85 41.57 3.58
N ALA A 162 -9.16 41.79 3.70
CA ALA A 162 -9.70 43.15 3.69
C ALA A 162 -9.38 43.86 5.03
N PRO A 163 -8.59 44.96 5.04
CA PRO A 163 -8.29 45.68 6.26
C PRO A 163 -9.58 46.30 6.82
N LEU A 164 -9.87 46.03 8.10
CA LEU A 164 -10.95 46.65 8.86
C LEU A 164 -10.80 48.17 8.80
N GLY A 165 -11.69 48.83 8.06
CA GLY A 165 -11.75 50.28 7.93
C GLY A 165 -11.90 50.94 9.29
N ARG A 166 -10.92 51.76 9.67
CA ARG A 166 -11.02 52.68 10.81
C ARG A 166 -12.05 53.74 10.49
N THR A 167 -13.20 53.70 11.18
CA THR A 167 -14.16 54.80 11.21
C THR A 167 -13.65 55.87 12.18
N PHE A 168 -13.34 57.06 11.66
CA PHE A 168 -13.15 58.26 12.46
C PHE A 168 -14.51 58.96 12.64
N ALA A 169 -14.83 59.27 13.90
CA ALA A 169 -15.99 60.08 14.28
C ALA A 169 -15.68 61.58 14.15
N GLN A 170 -16.59 62.34 13.53
CA GLN A 170 -16.90 63.76 13.74
C GLN A 170 -18.37 63.95 13.33
N GLY A 171 -19.25 64.65 14.03
CA GLY A 171 -19.19 65.39 15.29
C GLY A 171 -20.63 65.71 15.72
#